data_AF-A0A2T7DTE4-F1
#
_entry.id   AF-A0A2T7DTE4-F1
#
_cell.length_a   1.000
_cell.length_b   1.000
_cell.length_c   1.000
_cell.angle_alpha   90.00
_cell.angle_beta   90.00
_cell.angle_gamma   90.00
#
_symmetry.space_group_name_H-M   'P 1'
#
loop_
_entity.id
_entity.type
_entity.pdbx_description
1 polymer ?
#
loop_
_entity_poly.entity_id
_entity_poly.type
_entity_poly.pdbx_seq_one_letter_code
_entity_poly.pdbx_strand_id
1 'polypeptide(L)'
;MAGYRGASSASSAAGGGAGAAAFATRMLLLLTLLPLALAAFAFVLQWRGGMRDPAGAAWPADTQSFPGMENSPLGSSSSSPVVRASYFAVSKSSSAAADCAEILGRSASSHGISLYRGWNFDSESSITPKICITGSTSAGLHQILPWLYYHKVIGVSHFILFVEGEAAKPAVTSVLEAIRGVKIIYRTKELKEKQDKSRIWNETWLAGFFYKPCNYELFVKQSLNMEMAIIMARDAGMDWIIHLDTDELIHPAGAREYSLRRLLLDVPDNVDMVIFPNYESSIERDDIKDPFTEVSMFKKNYDHLPKDTYFGLYKEATRGNPNYFLTYGNGKSAARVQEHLRPNGAHRWHNYMKTPNEIKLEEAAILHYTYTKFSDLTSRRDRCGCKPTKEDVKRCFILEFDRLAFIIASTATEEEMRNWYKEHVVWTDKDTNLKLLKKGVLTRIYAPMAIIRGLKESGVFTSAVTSAKAQSETKSSNMGLGEESIVPNVTAGHEKLQATVRKILEMVDAQEEAMAPMSPPGFVELTESALS
;
A
#
# COMPACT_ATOMS: atom_id res chain seq x y z
N MET A 1 67.26 22.44 48.27
CA MET A 1 67.71 23.79 48.71
C MET A 1 68.50 24.39 47.56
N ALA A 2 68.51 25.69 47.25
CA ALA A 2 67.64 26.86 47.52
C ALA A 2 68.19 28.03 46.64
N GLY A 3 67.54 29.16 46.35
CA GLY A 3 66.13 29.57 46.34
C GLY A 3 65.81 30.16 44.94
N TYR A 4 64.61 30.60 44.54
CA TYR A 4 63.54 31.38 45.18
C TYR A 4 63.85 32.87 45.42
N ARG A 5 63.07 33.73 44.74
CA ARG A 5 62.97 35.22 44.80
C ARG A 5 64.14 36.00 44.17
N GLY A 6 63.92 37.13 43.49
CA GLY A 6 62.66 37.70 42.98
C GLY A 6 62.58 39.23 43.03
N ALA A 7 61.97 39.81 41.99
CA ALA A 7 61.57 41.22 41.85
C ALA A 7 62.68 42.28 41.85
N SER A 8 62.93 42.85 40.66
CA SER A 8 63.43 44.23 40.48
C SER A 8 62.32 45.11 39.90
N SER A 9 62.31 46.38 40.31
CA SER A 9 61.51 47.46 39.69
C SER A 9 62.44 48.27 38.76
N ALA A 10 62.00 49.18 37.89
CA ALA A 10 60.67 49.78 37.72
C ALA A 10 60.43 50.33 36.28
N SER A 11 59.16 50.69 36.02
CA SER A 11 58.71 51.90 35.30
C SER A 11 58.74 52.04 33.76
N SER A 12 57.69 52.74 33.30
CA SER A 12 57.51 53.51 32.05
C SER A 12 57.61 52.83 30.68
N ALA A 13 56.44 52.60 30.07
CA ALA A 13 55.97 53.42 28.95
C ALA A 13 54.42 53.41 28.90
N ALA A 14 53.78 54.46 28.38
CA ALA A 14 52.32 54.57 28.30
C ALA A 14 51.85 54.68 26.84
N GLY A 15 50.71 54.05 26.51
CA GLY A 15 50.05 54.19 25.21
C GLY A 15 49.06 53.06 24.93
N GLY A 16 47.77 53.39 24.75
CA GLY A 16 46.76 52.42 24.30
C GLY A 16 45.29 52.76 24.62
N GLY A 17 45.01 53.35 25.79
CA GLY A 17 43.64 53.47 26.31
C GLY A 17 42.64 54.25 25.43
N ALA A 18 43.11 55.22 24.63
CA ALA A 18 42.24 56.05 23.80
C ALA A 18 41.58 55.30 22.62
N GLY A 19 42.25 54.28 22.07
CA GLY A 19 41.77 53.56 20.88
C GLY A 19 40.55 52.68 21.18
N ALA A 20 40.59 51.94 22.29
CA ALA A 20 39.53 51.00 22.67
C ALA A 20 38.20 51.72 22.99
N ALA A 21 38.26 52.85 23.72
CA ALA A 21 37.07 53.66 24.02
C ALA A 21 36.45 54.23 22.74
N ALA A 22 37.26 54.84 21.85
CA ALA A 22 36.77 55.39 20.59
C ALA A 22 36.17 54.32 19.67
N PHE A 23 36.72 53.10 19.66
CA PHE A 23 36.15 51.97 18.91
C PHE A 23 34.80 51.51 19.49
N ALA A 24 34.70 51.37 20.82
CA ALA A 24 33.45 50.98 21.48
C ALA A 24 32.32 52.00 21.26
N THR A 25 32.61 53.30 21.38
CA THR A 25 31.62 54.36 21.09
C THR A 25 31.19 54.36 19.63
N ARG A 26 32.10 54.12 18.68
CA ARG A 26 31.77 53.99 17.24
C ARG A 26 30.91 52.75 16.96
N MET A 27 31.18 51.62 17.60
CA MET A 27 30.34 50.42 17.49
C MET A 27 28.93 50.65 18.06
N LEU A 28 28.80 51.29 19.22
CA LEU A 28 27.49 51.65 19.79
C LEU A 28 26.71 52.63 18.90
N LEU A 29 27.38 53.63 18.31
CA LEU A 29 26.76 54.53 17.33
C LEU A 29 26.31 53.79 16.07
N LEU A 30 27.11 52.86 15.55
CA LEU A 30 26.72 52.05 14.38
C LEU A 30 25.52 51.16 14.69
N LEU A 31 25.55 50.44 15.83
CA LEU A 31 24.50 49.51 16.27
C LEU A 31 23.18 50.20 16.65
N THR A 32 23.19 51.52 16.90
CA THR A 32 21.96 52.30 17.18
C THR A 32 21.45 53.06 15.97
N LEU A 33 22.33 53.71 15.20
CA LEU A 33 21.94 54.48 14.01
C LEU A 33 21.57 53.60 12.81
N LEU A 34 22.24 52.45 12.61
CA LEU A 34 21.96 51.61 11.45
C LEU A 34 20.54 50.99 11.48
N PRO A 35 20.04 50.41 12.59
CA PRO A 35 18.65 49.93 12.66
C PRO A 35 17.63 51.07 12.53
N LEU A 36 17.90 52.24 13.11
CA LEU A 36 17.02 53.41 13.00
C LEU A 36 16.94 53.94 11.56
N ALA A 37 18.07 54.01 10.86
CA ALA A 37 18.11 54.41 9.45
C ALA A 37 17.39 53.40 8.54
N LEU A 38 17.58 52.09 8.77
CA LEU A 38 16.90 51.04 8.03
C LEU A 38 15.38 51.03 8.29
N ALA A 39 14.95 51.23 9.54
CA ALA A 39 13.54 51.34 9.90
C ALA A 39 12.89 52.59 9.29
N ALA A 40 13.57 53.75 9.31
CA ALA A 40 13.09 54.96 8.67
C ALA A 40 13.01 54.81 7.13
N PHE A 41 13.98 54.13 6.51
CA PHE A 41 13.97 53.84 5.08
C PHE A 41 12.82 52.90 4.69
N ALA A 42 12.61 51.82 5.45
CA ALA A 42 11.48 50.91 5.25
C ALA A 42 10.12 51.61 5.43
N PHE A 43 10.01 52.50 6.43
CA PHE A 43 8.82 53.33 6.63
C PHE A 43 8.56 54.28 5.45
N VAL A 44 9.60 54.94 4.92
CA VAL A 44 9.48 55.81 3.72
C VAL A 44 9.06 55.03 2.49
N LEU A 45 9.56 53.79 2.31
CA LEU A 45 9.13 52.90 1.23
C LEU A 45 7.66 52.48 1.37
N GLN A 46 7.20 52.12 2.57
CA GLN A 46 5.80 51.79 2.83
C GLN A 46 4.86 53.00 2.75
N TRP A 47 5.35 54.20 3.09
CA TRP A 47 4.58 55.44 3.03
C TRP A 47 4.41 55.97 1.59
N ARG A 48 5.33 55.66 0.67
CA ARG A 48 5.28 56.11 -0.74
C ARG A 48 4.55 55.16 -1.69
N GLY A 49 3.38 54.70 -1.25
CA GLY A 49 2.25 54.39 -2.14
C GLY A 49 2.18 52.96 -2.65
N GLY A 50 0.97 52.40 -2.61
CA GLY A 50 0.67 51.15 -3.31
C GLY A 50 0.57 51.38 -4.81
N MET A 51 1.52 50.84 -5.57
CA MET A 51 1.37 50.55 -6.99
C MET A 51 1.43 49.03 -7.21
N ARG A 52 0.91 48.58 -8.37
CA ARG A 52 0.56 47.18 -8.62
C ARG A 52 1.10 46.76 -9.99
N ASP A 53 2.13 45.92 -10.00
CA ASP A 53 2.79 45.50 -11.24
C ASP A 53 1.92 44.60 -12.13
N PRO A 54 1.87 44.85 -13.45
CA PRO A 54 1.28 43.95 -14.43
C PRO A 54 2.32 42.95 -14.98
N ALA A 55 2.38 41.75 -14.40
CA ALA A 55 2.93 40.51 -14.98
C ALA A 55 4.29 40.60 -15.74
N GLY A 56 5.42 40.52 -15.01
CA GLY A 56 6.77 40.63 -15.62
C GLY A 56 7.93 39.80 -15.04
N ALA A 57 7.71 38.94 -14.03
CA ALA A 57 8.71 38.03 -13.41
C ALA A 57 9.95 38.70 -12.73
N ALA A 58 10.79 38.00 -11.94
CA ALA A 58 10.52 36.98 -10.90
C ALA A 58 11.82 36.69 -10.09
N TRP A 59 11.87 36.96 -8.78
CA TRP A 59 12.86 36.40 -7.83
C TRP A 59 12.34 36.42 -6.37
N PRO A 60 11.80 35.30 -5.84
CA PRO A 60 11.46 35.20 -4.42
C PRO A 60 12.03 33.91 -3.77
N ALA A 61 13.24 34.01 -3.21
CA ALA A 61 14.05 32.95 -2.58
C ALA A 61 14.54 31.83 -3.52
N ASP A 62 15.86 31.59 -3.50
CA ASP A 62 16.51 30.65 -4.41
C ASP A 62 16.22 29.17 -4.07
N THR A 63 15.80 28.42 -5.10
CA THR A 63 15.91 26.96 -5.14
C THR A 63 16.83 26.55 -6.28
N GLN A 64 17.67 25.53 -6.05
CA GLN A 64 18.68 25.09 -7.01
C GLN A 64 18.03 24.49 -8.27
N SER A 65 18.29 25.09 -9.43
CA SER A 65 17.80 24.60 -10.72
C SER A 65 18.76 23.58 -11.36
N PHE A 66 18.23 22.42 -11.74
CA PHE A 66 18.88 21.58 -12.75
C PHE A 66 18.62 22.14 -14.17
N PRO A 67 19.48 21.88 -15.18
CA PRO A 67 19.32 22.42 -16.52
C PRO A 67 18.26 21.66 -17.34
N GLY A 68 17.60 22.34 -18.29
CA GLY A 68 17.08 21.67 -19.50
C GLY A 68 15.63 21.87 -19.93
N MET A 69 14.83 22.74 -19.30
CA MET A 69 13.45 23.00 -19.75
C MET A 69 13.09 24.49 -19.85
N GLU A 70 13.09 24.97 -21.09
CA GLU A 70 12.45 26.21 -21.53
C GLU A 70 11.66 25.90 -22.82
N ASN A 71 10.35 26.18 -22.83
CA ASN A 71 9.54 26.50 -24.03
C ASN A 71 8.06 26.81 -23.69
N SER A 72 7.47 27.68 -24.52
CA SER A 72 6.19 28.42 -24.34
C SER A 72 4.97 27.73 -24.99
N PRO A 73 3.75 28.33 -25.05
CA PRO A 73 2.94 29.07 -24.04
C PRO A 73 1.45 28.60 -23.99
N LEU A 74 0.57 29.36 -23.32
CA LEU A 74 -0.89 29.17 -23.21
C LEU A 74 -1.71 30.27 -23.94
N GLY A 75 -2.95 29.96 -24.37
CA GLY A 75 -3.98 30.93 -24.78
C GLY A 75 -5.12 30.30 -25.62
N SER A 76 -6.34 30.86 -25.72
CA SER A 76 -7.02 31.94 -24.97
C SER A 76 -8.55 31.97 -25.28
N SER A 77 -9.34 32.84 -24.61
CA SER A 77 -10.83 33.02 -24.76
C SER A 77 -11.69 31.85 -24.22
N SER A 78 -12.96 31.96 -23.77
CA SER A 78 -13.98 33.03 -23.52
C SER A 78 -15.07 32.43 -22.57
N SER A 79 -16.09 33.08 -21.96
CA SER A 79 -16.59 34.46 -21.78
C SER A 79 -17.54 34.57 -20.54
N SER A 80 -18.12 35.75 -20.26
CA SER A 80 -19.09 36.09 -19.19
C SER A 80 -20.58 35.71 -19.52
N PRO A 81 -21.64 35.90 -18.67
CA PRO A 81 -21.73 36.74 -17.45
C PRO A 81 -22.60 36.32 -16.22
N VAL A 82 -22.24 36.89 -15.06
CA VAL A 82 -23.06 37.50 -13.97
C VAL A 82 -24.38 36.86 -13.48
N VAL A 83 -24.44 36.58 -12.17
CA VAL A 83 -25.63 36.75 -11.28
C VAL A 83 -25.20 37.43 -9.96
N ARG A 84 -26.09 38.21 -9.32
CA ARG A 84 -25.85 38.95 -8.06
C ARG A 84 -26.38 38.20 -6.83
N ALA A 85 -25.60 38.19 -5.74
CA ALA A 85 -26.05 38.21 -4.34
C ALA A 85 -24.90 38.77 -3.48
N SER A 86 -24.98 39.97 -2.88
CA SER A 86 -25.74 40.37 -1.67
C SER A 86 -24.93 40.14 -0.38
N TYR A 87 -24.46 41.25 0.21
CA TYR A 87 -23.72 41.25 1.48
C TYR A 87 -24.66 41.15 2.70
N PHE A 88 -24.30 40.32 3.67
CA PHE A 88 -24.61 40.53 5.09
C PHE A 88 -23.42 40.04 5.94
N ALA A 89 -23.26 40.63 7.13
CA ALA A 89 -22.17 40.37 8.08
C ALA A 89 -22.72 40.37 9.52
N VAL A 90 -21.83 40.23 10.53
CA VAL A 90 -22.14 40.24 12.00
C VAL A 90 -22.72 38.88 12.47
N SER A 91 -22.24 38.20 13.53
CA SER A 91 -21.12 38.43 14.48
C SER A 91 -20.55 37.13 15.09
N LYS A 92 -19.51 37.23 15.94
CA LYS A 92 -18.73 36.13 16.54
C LYS A 92 -19.36 35.53 17.81
N SER A 93 -19.32 34.20 17.99
CA SER A 93 -19.04 33.53 19.29
C SER A 93 -18.82 32.00 19.19
N SER A 94 -17.56 31.57 19.28
CA SER A 94 -17.07 30.31 19.89
C SER A 94 -17.87 28.98 19.81
N SER A 95 -17.45 28.06 18.93
CA SER A 95 -17.19 26.64 19.30
C SER A 95 -16.29 25.93 18.25
N ALA A 96 -14.99 25.78 18.55
CA ALA A 96 -13.97 25.36 17.57
C ALA A 96 -13.93 23.84 17.25
N ALA A 97 -15.09 23.19 17.19
CA ALA A 97 -15.22 21.73 16.97
C ALA A 97 -16.25 21.34 15.89
N ALA A 98 -17.06 22.28 15.37
CA ALA A 98 -18.08 22.00 14.36
C ALA A 98 -17.67 22.37 12.92
N ASP A 99 -16.91 23.46 12.73
CA ASP A 99 -16.67 24.08 11.41
C ASP A 99 -16.00 23.15 10.37
N CYS A 100 -15.18 22.19 10.80
CA CYS A 100 -14.49 21.26 9.91
C CYS A 100 -15.43 20.38 9.07
N ALA A 101 -16.65 20.13 9.55
CA ALA A 101 -17.67 19.38 8.78
C ALA A 101 -18.34 20.27 7.72
N GLU A 102 -18.62 21.53 8.03
CA GLU A 102 -19.39 22.41 7.14
C GLU A 102 -18.55 22.95 5.97
N ILE A 103 -17.24 23.15 6.17
CA ILE A 103 -16.29 23.55 5.11
C ILE A 103 -16.21 22.50 3.99
N LEU A 104 -16.33 21.21 4.33
CA LEU A 104 -16.39 20.11 3.35
C LEU A 104 -17.76 20.05 2.64
N GLY A 105 -18.86 20.39 3.32
CA GLY A 105 -20.20 20.35 2.76
C GLY A 105 -20.52 21.47 1.76
N ARG A 106 -19.95 22.68 1.95
CA ARG A 106 -20.33 23.87 1.16
C ARG A 106 -19.57 24.05 -0.18
N SER A 107 -18.53 23.26 -0.45
CA SER A 107 -17.72 23.38 -1.68
C SER A 107 -18.17 22.49 -2.85
N ALA A 108 -19.41 21.95 -2.80
CA ALA A 108 -19.94 21.00 -3.78
C ALA A 108 -20.27 21.59 -5.17
N SER A 109 -19.99 22.87 -5.44
CA SER A 109 -20.23 23.55 -6.71
C SER A 109 -18.94 23.85 -7.48
N SER A 110 -18.70 23.03 -8.51
CA SER A 110 -17.64 23.14 -9.54
C SER A 110 -16.20 22.73 -9.13
N HIS A 111 -15.66 21.76 -9.89
CA HIS A 111 -14.24 21.38 -10.01
C HIS A 111 -13.49 20.80 -8.78
N GLY A 112 -14.18 20.48 -7.68
CA GLY A 112 -13.68 19.54 -6.66
C GLY A 112 -13.93 18.06 -7.01
N ILE A 113 -13.13 17.13 -6.49
CA ILE A 113 -13.31 15.67 -6.69
C ILE A 113 -14.66 15.24 -6.09
N SER A 114 -15.59 14.79 -6.95
CA SER A 114 -16.92 14.39 -6.53
C SER A 114 -16.93 12.95 -5.99
N LEU A 115 -16.47 12.77 -4.75
CA LEU A 115 -16.52 11.51 -3.99
C LEU A 115 -17.94 10.94 -3.80
N TYR A 116 -18.98 11.72 -4.14
CA TYR A 116 -20.39 11.33 -4.07
C TYR A 116 -21.06 11.19 -5.45
N ARG A 117 -20.30 11.28 -6.57
CA ARG A 117 -20.79 10.82 -7.87
C ARG A 117 -20.70 9.29 -7.87
N GLY A 118 -21.84 8.61 -7.96
CA GLY A 118 -21.95 7.16 -7.77
C GLY A 118 -20.91 6.36 -8.56
N TRP A 119 -20.32 5.36 -7.89
CA TRP A 119 -19.14 4.60 -8.35
C TRP A 119 -19.39 3.83 -9.66
N ASN A 120 -19.20 4.49 -10.79
CA ASN A 120 -19.36 3.90 -12.11
C ASN A 120 -18.04 3.25 -12.57
N PHE A 121 -17.97 1.92 -12.44
CA PHE A 121 -16.83 1.10 -12.87
C PHE A 121 -16.98 0.53 -14.30
N ASP A 122 -18.06 0.86 -15.01
CA ASP A 122 -18.41 0.27 -16.31
C ASP A 122 -18.06 1.15 -17.52
N SER A 123 -17.71 2.41 -17.27
CA SER A 123 -17.13 3.31 -18.28
C SER A 123 -15.73 2.82 -18.74
N GLU A 124 -15.27 3.37 -19.87
CA GLU A 124 -13.86 3.33 -20.31
C GLU A 124 -13.31 1.97 -20.81
N SER A 125 -13.80 1.51 -21.97
CA SER A 125 -13.05 0.56 -22.82
C SER A 125 -11.86 1.19 -23.56
N SER A 126 -11.77 2.53 -23.57
CA SER A 126 -10.92 3.34 -24.44
C SER A 126 -9.79 4.12 -23.75
N ILE A 127 -9.71 4.13 -22.41
CA ILE A 127 -8.70 4.90 -21.68
C ILE A 127 -7.48 4.01 -21.37
N THR A 128 -6.29 4.57 -21.59
CA THR A 128 -4.98 3.96 -21.32
C THR A 128 -4.29 4.61 -20.10
N PRO A 129 -3.31 3.95 -19.48
CA PRO A 129 -2.99 2.52 -19.62
C PRO A 129 -4.06 1.59 -19.03
N LYS A 130 -4.29 0.47 -19.71
CA LYS A 130 -5.03 -0.69 -19.23
C LYS A 130 -4.15 -1.50 -18.29
N ILE A 131 -4.42 -1.38 -17.00
CA ILE A 131 -3.69 -2.09 -15.95
C ILE A 131 -4.43 -3.36 -15.57
N CYS A 132 -3.67 -4.44 -15.40
CA CYS A 132 -4.12 -5.73 -14.89
C CYS A 132 -3.36 -6.12 -13.60
N ILE A 133 -4.09 -6.59 -12.59
CA ILE A 133 -3.51 -7.30 -11.45
C ILE A 133 -3.66 -8.80 -11.67
N THR A 134 -2.61 -9.58 -11.40
CA THR A 134 -2.69 -11.02 -11.16
C THR A 134 -2.46 -11.31 -9.68
N GLY A 135 -3.17 -12.29 -9.12
CA GLY A 135 -3.03 -12.67 -7.71
C GLY A 135 -3.39 -14.12 -7.47
N SER A 136 -2.80 -14.73 -6.43
CA SER A 136 -3.13 -16.08 -5.97
C SER A 136 -3.74 -15.97 -4.58
N THR A 137 -4.97 -16.45 -4.36
CA THR A 137 -5.66 -16.24 -3.08
C THR A 137 -6.51 -17.43 -2.64
N SER A 138 -6.59 -17.59 -1.33
CA SER A 138 -7.47 -18.53 -0.63
C SER A 138 -8.46 -17.83 0.32
N ALA A 139 -8.64 -16.51 0.16
CA ALA A 139 -9.42 -15.67 1.07
C ALA A 139 -10.93 -15.63 0.76
N GLY A 140 -11.74 -15.24 1.74
CA GLY A 140 -13.17 -15.01 1.56
C GLY A 140 -13.50 -13.65 0.92
N LEU A 141 -14.76 -13.48 0.48
CA LEU A 141 -15.25 -12.22 -0.10
C LEU A 141 -15.02 -10.99 0.77
N HIS A 142 -15.03 -11.15 2.11
CA HIS A 142 -14.80 -10.06 3.06
C HIS A 142 -13.42 -9.39 2.89
N GLN A 143 -12.41 -10.11 2.38
CA GLN A 143 -11.08 -9.57 2.09
C GLN A 143 -10.94 -9.22 0.61
N ILE A 144 -11.46 -10.06 -0.29
CA ILE A 144 -11.29 -9.87 -1.74
C ILE A 144 -12.06 -8.64 -2.24
N LEU A 145 -13.30 -8.39 -1.79
CA LEU A 145 -14.10 -7.28 -2.32
C LEU A 145 -13.51 -5.89 -1.98
N PRO A 146 -13.10 -5.58 -0.73
CA PRO A 146 -12.39 -4.34 -0.42
C PRO A 146 -11.12 -4.13 -1.26
N TRP A 147 -10.28 -5.17 -1.36
CA TRP A 147 -9.04 -5.15 -2.12
C TRP A 147 -9.29 -4.90 -3.62
N LEU A 148 -10.27 -5.58 -4.21
CA LEU A 148 -10.58 -5.53 -5.64
C LEU A 148 -11.16 -4.16 -6.04
N TYR A 149 -12.16 -3.68 -5.30
CA TYR A 149 -12.80 -2.40 -5.59
C TYR A 149 -11.89 -1.21 -5.28
N TYR A 150 -11.02 -1.28 -4.25
CA TYR A 150 -9.97 -0.27 -4.04
C TYR A 150 -9.07 -0.14 -5.27
N HIS A 151 -8.58 -1.26 -5.80
CA HIS A 151 -7.73 -1.26 -6.99
C HIS A 151 -8.47 -0.76 -8.24
N LYS A 152 -9.78 -1.05 -8.38
CA LYS A 152 -10.61 -0.42 -9.42
C LYS A 152 -10.70 1.09 -9.28
N VAL A 153 -10.88 1.63 -8.07
CA VAL A 153 -10.96 3.09 -7.82
C VAL A 153 -9.67 3.81 -8.25
N ILE A 154 -8.49 3.25 -7.97
CA ILE A 154 -7.21 3.85 -8.42
C ILE A 154 -6.87 3.58 -9.90
N GLY A 155 -7.77 2.92 -10.65
CA GLY A 155 -7.74 2.83 -12.12
C GLY A 155 -7.46 1.45 -12.71
N VAL A 156 -7.34 0.38 -11.91
CA VAL A 156 -7.10 -0.99 -12.43
C VAL A 156 -8.33 -1.53 -13.15
N SER A 157 -8.11 -2.00 -14.38
CA SER A 157 -9.19 -2.45 -15.27
C SER A 157 -9.53 -3.94 -15.08
N HIS A 158 -8.50 -4.80 -15.02
CA HIS A 158 -8.64 -6.25 -15.08
C HIS A 158 -7.96 -6.96 -13.91
N PHE A 159 -8.50 -8.13 -13.54
CA PHE A 159 -8.01 -8.96 -12.45
C PHE A 159 -7.96 -10.43 -12.90
N ILE A 160 -6.81 -11.08 -12.76
CA ILE A 160 -6.63 -12.52 -13.01
C ILE A 160 -6.38 -13.18 -11.65
N LEU A 161 -7.40 -13.85 -11.12
CA LEU A 161 -7.37 -14.40 -9.76
C LEU A 161 -7.31 -15.92 -9.80
N PHE A 162 -6.19 -16.47 -9.34
CA PHE A 162 -6.01 -17.90 -9.16
C PHE A 162 -6.55 -18.29 -7.78
N VAL A 163 -7.60 -19.11 -7.77
CA VAL A 163 -8.40 -19.39 -6.56
C VAL A 163 -8.24 -20.82 -6.05
N GLU A 164 -8.14 -20.93 -4.73
CA GLU A 164 -8.15 -22.16 -3.94
C GLU A 164 -8.86 -21.92 -2.59
N GLY A 165 -9.12 -22.95 -1.78
CA GLY A 165 -9.76 -22.78 -0.46
C GLY A 165 -11.10 -22.03 -0.51
N GLU A 166 -11.30 -21.06 0.38
CA GLU A 166 -12.51 -20.22 0.42
C GLU A 166 -12.77 -19.48 -0.90
N ALA A 167 -11.71 -18.98 -1.53
CA ALA A 167 -11.80 -18.22 -2.78
C ALA A 167 -12.37 -19.03 -3.95
N ALA A 168 -12.26 -20.37 -3.89
CA ALA A 168 -12.75 -21.30 -4.90
C ALA A 168 -14.18 -21.82 -4.63
N LYS A 169 -14.81 -21.47 -3.50
CA LYS A 169 -16.20 -21.88 -3.22
C LYS A 169 -17.16 -21.23 -4.23
N PRO A 170 -18.17 -21.93 -4.78
CA PRO A 170 -19.10 -21.36 -5.77
C PRO A 170 -19.82 -20.09 -5.31
N ALA A 171 -20.12 -19.96 -4.00
CA ALA A 171 -20.72 -18.76 -3.41
C ALA A 171 -19.78 -17.54 -3.39
N VAL A 172 -18.47 -17.75 -3.54
CA VAL A 172 -17.44 -16.70 -3.69
C VAL A 172 -17.20 -16.42 -5.16
N THR A 173 -16.93 -17.45 -5.97
CA THR A 173 -16.57 -17.25 -7.38
C THR A 173 -17.71 -16.70 -8.22
N SER A 174 -18.97 -17.10 -7.99
CA SER A 174 -20.13 -16.50 -8.67
C SER A 174 -20.29 -15.00 -8.44
N VAL A 175 -19.86 -14.48 -7.28
CA VAL A 175 -19.82 -13.03 -7.02
C VAL A 175 -18.67 -12.38 -7.77
N LEU A 176 -17.48 -13.00 -7.78
CA LEU A 176 -16.31 -12.43 -8.44
C LEU A 176 -16.42 -12.46 -9.98
N GLU A 177 -16.96 -13.53 -10.56
CA GLU A 177 -17.21 -13.70 -12.01
C GLU A 177 -18.27 -12.72 -12.54
N ALA A 178 -19.18 -12.23 -11.68
CA ALA A 178 -20.15 -11.19 -12.02
C ALA A 178 -19.53 -9.77 -12.08
N ILE A 179 -18.30 -9.57 -11.58
CA ILE A 179 -17.63 -8.26 -11.57
C ILE A 179 -16.87 -8.07 -12.90
N ARG A 180 -17.24 -7.03 -13.64
CA ARG A 180 -16.62 -6.66 -14.93
C ARG A 180 -15.09 -6.58 -14.84
N GLY A 181 -14.41 -7.32 -15.74
CA GLY A 181 -12.94 -7.35 -15.85
C GLY A 181 -12.25 -8.37 -14.93
N VAL A 182 -13.00 -9.14 -14.13
CA VAL A 182 -12.44 -10.22 -13.30
C VAL A 182 -12.44 -11.54 -14.06
N LYS A 183 -11.34 -12.28 -14.00
CA LYS A 183 -11.16 -13.61 -14.58
C LYS A 183 -10.68 -14.57 -13.50
N ILE A 184 -11.52 -15.54 -13.15
CA ILE A 184 -11.22 -16.58 -12.16
C ILE A 184 -10.52 -17.76 -12.83
N ILE A 185 -9.46 -18.27 -12.19
CA ILE A 185 -8.72 -19.46 -12.61
C ILE A 185 -8.69 -20.44 -11.43
N TYR A 186 -9.45 -21.54 -11.54
CA TYR A 186 -9.53 -22.57 -10.51
C TYR A 186 -8.27 -23.47 -10.52
N ARG A 187 -7.78 -23.89 -9.34
CA ARG A 187 -6.68 -24.86 -9.20
C ARG A 187 -7.13 -26.29 -9.56
N THR A 188 -7.37 -26.55 -10.84
CA THR A 188 -7.80 -27.87 -11.35
C THR A 188 -6.62 -28.79 -11.66
N LYS A 189 -6.90 -30.08 -11.95
CA LYS A 189 -5.89 -31.06 -12.38
C LYS A 189 -5.27 -30.67 -13.72
N GLU A 190 -6.08 -30.16 -14.65
CA GLU A 190 -5.67 -29.73 -15.99
C GLU A 190 -4.84 -28.43 -15.94
N LEU A 191 -5.09 -27.56 -14.95
CA LEU A 191 -4.20 -26.43 -14.67
C LEU A 191 -2.83 -26.95 -14.23
N LYS A 192 -2.82 -27.89 -13.26
CA LYS A 192 -1.56 -28.48 -12.77
C LYS A 192 -0.79 -29.19 -13.89
N GLU A 193 -1.44 -30.02 -14.70
CA GLU A 193 -0.79 -30.72 -15.83
C GLU A 193 -0.25 -29.79 -16.93
N LYS A 194 -0.72 -28.54 -17.01
CA LYS A 194 -0.13 -27.48 -17.84
C LYS A 194 1.06 -26.83 -17.13
N GLN A 195 0.94 -26.54 -15.84
CA GLN A 195 2.01 -25.96 -15.02
C GLN A 195 3.21 -26.91 -14.88
N ASP A 196 2.98 -28.21 -14.71
CA ASP A 196 4.00 -29.27 -14.67
C ASP A 196 4.77 -29.41 -16.02
N LYS A 197 4.28 -28.77 -17.10
CA LYS A 197 4.91 -28.70 -18.43
C LYS A 197 5.44 -27.30 -18.76
N SER A 198 5.43 -26.37 -17.81
CA SER A 198 5.99 -25.02 -17.99
C SER A 198 7.51 -25.08 -18.17
N ARG A 199 8.05 -24.18 -19.00
CA ARG A 199 9.50 -23.91 -19.08
C ARG A 199 10.11 -23.49 -17.75
N ILE A 200 9.30 -22.99 -16.80
CA ILE A 200 9.75 -22.54 -15.48
C ILE A 200 10.52 -23.63 -14.72
N TRP A 201 10.18 -24.90 -14.90
CA TRP A 201 10.89 -26.02 -14.27
C TRP A 201 12.36 -26.18 -14.73
N ASN A 202 12.73 -25.58 -15.86
CA ASN A 202 14.10 -25.55 -16.37
C ASN A 202 14.89 -24.29 -15.93
N GLU A 203 14.27 -23.39 -15.15
CA GLU A 203 14.86 -22.10 -14.78
C GLU A 203 15.78 -22.20 -13.56
N THR A 204 17.06 -21.89 -13.74
CA THR A 204 18.06 -21.93 -12.67
C THR A 204 17.77 -20.95 -11.51
N TRP A 205 17.07 -19.84 -11.76
CA TRP A 205 16.72 -18.87 -10.72
C TRP A 205 15.61 -19.35 -9.77
N LEU A 206 14.80 -20.34 -10.17
CA LEU A 206 13.76 -20.93 -9.31
C LEU A 206 14.11 -22.33 -8.80
N ALA A 207 15.13 -22.99 -9.38
CA ALA A 207 15.61 -24.32 -9.00
C ALA A 207 15.83 -24.50 -7.48
N GLY A 208 16.34 -23.47 -6.79
CA GLY A 208 16.56 -23.49 -5.34
C GLY A 208 15.28 -23.54 -4.48
N PHE A 209 14.09 -23.42 -5.08
CA PHE A 209 12.79 -23.39 -4.42
C PHE A 209 11.91 -24.62 -4.76
N PHE A 210 12.27 -25.40 -5.78
CA PHE A 210 11.50 -26.59 -6.17
C PHE A 210 11.49 -27.67 -5.09
N TYR A 211 10.38 -28.43 -5.05
CA TYR A 211 10.13 -29.58 -4.16
C TYR A 211 10.24 -29.29 -2.64
N LYS A 212 10.36 -28.00 -2.25
CA LYS A 212 10.29 -27.55 -0.86
C LYS A 212 8.85 -27.17 -0.51
N PRO A 213 8.35 -27.54 0.69
CA PRO A 213 6.94 -27.37 1.05
C PRO A 213 6.60 -25.91 1.43
N CYS A 214 5.30 -25.69 1.65
CA CYS A 214 4.73 -24.49 2.30
C CYS A 214 5.06 -23.17 1.58
N ASN A 215 5.92 -22.33 2.18
CA ASN A 215 6.23 -20.98 1.68
C ASN A 215 7.00 -21.04 0.35
N TYR A 216 7.86 -22.07 0.19
CA TYR A 216 8.55 -22.35 -1.07
C TYR A 216 7.59 -22.84 -2.16
N GLU A 217 6.67 -23.77 -1.85
CA GLU A 217 5.64 -24.22 -2.80
C GLU A 217 4.76 -23.06 -3.25
N LEU A 218 4.33 -22.18 -2.32
CA LEU A 218 3.54 -20.99 -2.63
C LEU A 218 4.28 -20.05 -3.59
N PHE A 219 5.58 -19.79 -3.38
CA PHE A 219 6.40 -18.94 -4.23
C PHE A 219 6.57 -19.51 -5.66
N VAL A 220 6.74 -20.84 -5.78
CA VAL A 220 6.77 -21.54 -7.08
C VAL A 220 5.39 -21.48 -7.75
N LYS A 221 4.31 -21.73 -7.01
CA LYS A 221 2.92 -21.67 -7.48
C LYS A 221 2.53 -20.27 -7.97
N GLN A 222 2.86 -19.22 -7.23
CA GLN A 222 2.67 -17.83 -7.65
C GLN A 222 3.45 -17.53 -8.95
N SER A 223 4.69 -18.01 -9.07
CA SER A 223 5.50 -17.84 -10.29
C SER A 223 4.87 -18.53 -11.51
N LEU A 224 4.38 -19.77 -11.37
CA LEU A 224 3.66 -20.50 -12.42
C LEU A 224 2.34 -19.83 -12.80
N ASN A 225 1.60 -19.30 -11.82
CA ASN A 225 0.38 -18.52 -12.03
C ASN A 225 0.66 -17.22 -12.81
N MET A 226 1.73 -16.49 -12.43
CA MET A 226 2.16 -15.26 -13.10
C MET A 226 2.53 -15.48 -14.58
N GLU A 227 3.18 -16.58 -14.94
CA GLU A 227 3.46 -16.89 -16.35
C GLU A 227 2.16 -17.06 -17.16
N MET A 228 1.20 -17.81 -16.63
CA MET A 228 -0.09 -17.98 -17.29
C MET A 228 -0.87 -16.65 -17.37
N ALA A 229 -0.71 -15.78 -16.37
CA ALA A 229 -1.29 -14.45 -16.36
C ALA A 229 -0.67 -13.51 -17.41
N ILE A 230 0.63 -13.60 -17.71
CA ILE A 230 1.27 -12.81 -18.80
C ILE A 230 0.60 -13.10 -20.13
N ILE A 231 0.37 -14.38 -20.46
CA ILE A 231 -0.33 -14.79 -21.68
C ILE A 231 -1.74 -14.18 -21.71
N MET A 232 -2.50 -14.36 -20.62
CA MET A 232 -3.88 -13.86 -20.53
C MET A 232 -3.99 -12.33 -20.54
N ALA A 233 -3.00 -11.59 -20.01
CA ALA A 233 -2.96 -10.13 -20.04
C ALA A 233 -2.60 -9.60 -21.44
N ARG A 234 -1.67 -10.25 -22.14
CA ARG A 234 -1.33 -9.96 -23.54
C ARG A 234 -2.53 -10.20 -24.45
N ASP A 235 -3.19 -11.36 -24.30
CA ASP A 235 -4.34 -11.75 -25.11
C ASP A 235 -5.57 -10.85 -24.86
N ALA A 236 -5.63 -10.20 -23.69
CA ALA A 236 -6.64 -9.17 -23.35
C ALA A 236 -6.24 -7.74 -23.76
N GLY A 237 -5.05 -7.53 -24.35
CA GLY A 237 -4.55 -6.22 -24.75
C GLY A 237 -4.35 -5.27 -23.56
N MET A 238 -3.75 -5.76 -22.48
CA MET A 238 -3.33 -4.96 -21.32
C MET A 238 -1.98 -4.29 -21.57
N ASP A 239 -1.79 -3.09 -21.03
CA ASP A 239 -0.52 -2.36 -21.14
C ASP A 239 0.45 -2.74 -20.00
N TRP A 240 -0.07 -2.93 -18.79
CA TRP A 240 0.71 -3.23 -17.57
C TRP A 240 0.14 -4.43 -16.80
N ILE A 241 1.04 -5.25 -16.25
CA ILE A 241 0.72 -6.35 -15.33
C ILE A 241 1.46 -6.19 -13.98
N ILE A 242 0.76 -6.47 -12.88
CA ILE A 242 1.28 -6.40 -11.50
C ILE A 242 0.88 -7.68 -10.75
N HIS A 243 1.79 -8.29 -9.99
CA HIS A 243 1.43 -9.36 -9.04
C HIS A 243 1.24 -8.76 -7.64
N LEU A 244 0.06 -9.00 -7.05
CA LEU A 244 -0.28 -8.57 -5.69
C LEU A 244 -0.99 -9.70 -4.95
N ASP A 245 -0.70 -9.78 -3.66
CA ASP A 245 -1.38 -10.66 -2.72
C ASP A 245 -2.59 -9.94 -2.08
N THR A 246 -3.58 -10.67 -1.57
CA THR A 246 -4.85 -10.07 -1.09
C THR A 246 -4.74 -9.34 0.26
N ASP A 247 -3.54 -9.25 0.85
CA ASP A 247 -3.16 -8.39 1.97
C ASP A 247 -2.33 -7.16 1.53
N GLU A 248 -2.25 -6.88 0.23
CA GLU A 248 -1.45 -5.78 -0.32
C GLU A 248 -2.29 -4.74 -1.08
N LEU A 249 -2.09 -3.45 -0.79
CA LEU A 249 -2.71 -2.34 -1.52
C LEU A 249 -1.63 -1.45 -2.17
N ILE A 250 -1.79 -1.11 -3.45
CA ILE A 250 -0.94 -0.08 -4.08
C ILE A 250 -1.30 1.30 -3.53
N HIS A 251 -0.31 2.06 -3.07
CA HIS A 251 -0.44 3.45 -2.66
C HIS A 251 0.23 4.37 -3.71
N PRO A 252 -0.55 4.98 -4.63
CA PRO A 252 -0.04 5.87 -5.66
C PRO A 252 0.22 7.28 -5.11
N ALA A 253 1.14 7.42 -4.14
CA ALA A 253 1.68 8.72 -3.72
C ALA A 253 2.49 9.39 -4.86
N GLY A 254 2.69 10.70 -4.80
CA GLY A 254 3.20 11.53 -5.91
C GLY A 254 2.24 11.66 -7.11
N ALA A 255 1.35 10.70 -7.34
CA ALA A 255 0.43 10.70 -8.47
C ALA A 255 -0.71 11.72 -8.29
N ARG A 256 -1.01 12.47 -9.36
CA ARG A 256 -2.21 13.30 -9.42
C ARG A 256 -3.47 12.45 -9.23
N GLU A 257 -4.47 13.03 -8.57
CA GLU A 257 -5.79 12.44 -8.35
C GLU A 257 -5.76 11.06 -7.64
N TYR A 258 -4.65 10.71 -6.95
CA TYR A 258 -4.42 9.41 -6.31
C TYR A 258 -4.58 8.22 -7.29
N SER A 259 -4.22 8.44 -8.55
CA SER A 259 -4.47 7.49 -9.64
C SER A 259 -3.22 6.69 -10.01
N LEU A 260 -3.27 5.37 -9.82
CA LEU A 260 -2.25 4.46 -10.35
C LEU A 260 -2.23 4.49 -11.88
N ARG A 261 -3.39 4.72 -12.52
CA ARG A 261 -3.44 4.90 -13.97
C ARG A 261 -2.66 6.13 -14.43
N ARG A 262 -2.78 7.26 -13.72
CA ARG A 262 -1.98 8.44 -14.03
C ARG A 262 -0.49 8.18 -13.78
N LEU A 263 -0.16 7.57 -12.63
CA LEU A 263 1.21 7.19 -12.29
C LEU A 263 1.90 6.37 -13.38
N LEU A 264 1.22 5.36 -13.94
CA LEU A 264 1.75 4.51 -15.01
C LEU A 264 1.60 5.08 -16.43
N LEU A 265 0.83 6.16 -16.61
CA LEU A 265 0.79 6.96 -17.85
C LEU A 265 1.99 7.90 -17.97
N ASP A 266 2.45 8.43 -16.83
CA ASP A 266 3.61 9.33 -16.74
C ASP A 266 4.97 8.59 -16.78
N VAL A 267 4.97 7.25 -16.96
CA VAL A 267 6.19 6.43 -17.09
C VAL A 267 6.67 6.43 -18.55
N PRO A 268 7.94 6.81 -18.84
CA PRO A 268 8.50 6.82 -20.19
C PRO A 268 8.45 5.46 -20.91
N ASP A 269 8.25 5.47 -22.23
CA ASP A 269 8.06 4.25 -23.03
C ASP A 269 9.28 3.33 -23.12
N ASN A 270 10.47 3.86 -22.86
CA ASN A 270 11.69 3.06 -22.76
C ASN A 270 11.84 2.32 -21.41
N VAL A 271 10.95 2.53 -20.45
CA VAL A 271 10.95 1.85 -19.14
C VAL A 271 10.07 0.59 -19.21
N ASP A 272 10.68 -0.57 -18.97
CA ASP A 272 10.00 -1.86 -19.01
C ASP A 272 9.27 -2.18 -17.70
N MET A 273 9.85 -1.81 -16.56
CA MET A 273 9.36 -2.19 -15.24
C MET A 273 9.49 -1.05 -14.21
N VAL A 274 8.54 -1.02 -13.28
CA VAL A 274 8.39 0.02 -12.27
C VAL A 274 8.29 -0.63 -10.90
N ILE A 275 9.27 -0.38 -10.04
CA ILE A 275 9.35 -0.92 -8.69
C ILE A 275 8.58 -0.01 -7.72
N PHE A 276 7.73 -0.63 -6.91
CA PHE A 276 7.01 -0.03 -5.79
C PHE A 276 7.60 -0.58 -4.48
N PRO A 277 8.46 0.16 -3.76
CA PRO A 277 8.99 -0.27 -2.47
C PRO A 277 7.84 -0.48 -1.46
N ASN A 278 7.94 -1.50 -0.61
CA ASN A 278 6.86 -1.84 0.32
C ASN A 278 7.01 -1.13 1.68
N TYR A 279 5.88 -0.73 2.25
CA TYR A 279 5.72 -0.30 3.64
C TYR A 279 4.95 -1.38 4.41
N GLU A 280 5.43 -1.76 5.58
CA GLU A 280 4.87 -2.84 6.40
C GLU A 280 3.91 -2.28 7.46
N SER A 281 2.72 -2.87 7.61
CA SER A 281 1.75 -2.49 8.62
C SER A 281 2.31 -2.54 10.03
N SER A 282 2.08 -1.49 10.80
CA SER A 282 2.58 -1.32 12.17
C SER A 282 1.39 -1.13 13.11
N ILE A 283 0.77 -2.24 13.52
CA ILE A 283 -0.47 -2.22 14.31
C ILE A 283 -0.24 -1.74 15.74
N GLU A 284 -1.19 -0.97 16.29
CA GLU A 284 -1.11 -0.39 17.65
C GLU A 284 -1.96 -1.16 18.69
N ARG A 285 -2.66 -2.22 18.27
CA ARG A 285 -3.52 -3.09 19.08
C ARG A 285 -3.64 -4.49 18.44
N ASP A 286 -3.99 -5.51 19.22
CA ASP A 286 -4.04 -6.93 18.81
C ASP A 286 -5.43 -7.47 18.39
N ASP A 287 -6.48 -6.65 18.51
CA ASP A 287 -7.89 -7.04 18.36
C ASP A 287 -8.48 -6.81 16.95
N ILE A 288 -7.70 -6.25 16.02
CA ILE A 288 -8.04 -5.89 14.63
C ILE A 288 -8.90 -6.95 13.91
N LYS A 289 -9.97 -6.52 13.23
CA LYS A 289 -10.92 -7.35 12.46
C LYS A 289 -10.91 -7.05 10.96
N ASP A 290 -10.80 -5.79 10.58
CA ASP A 290 -10.82 -5.29 9.21
C ASP A 290 -9.56 -4.42 8.96
N PRO A 291 -8.42 -5.03 8.59
CA PRO A 291 -7.14 -4.34 8.52
C PRO A 291 -7.15 -3.11 7.61
N PHE A 292 -7.87 -3.19 6.48
CA PHE A 292 -7.95 -2.09 5.52
C PHE A 292 -8.75 -0.88 6.04
N THR A 293 -9.73 -1.08 6.93
CA THR A 293 -10.47 0.04 7.54
C THR A 293 -9.99 0.42 8.95
N GLU A 294 -9.11 -0.36 9.57
CA GLU A 294 -8.59 -0.14 10.92
C GLU A 294 -7.11 0.28 11.02
N VAL A 295 -6.24 -0.23 10.14
CA VAL A 295 -4.79 0.00 10.20
C VAL A 295 -4.39 1.17 9.31
N SER A 296 -3.74 2.18 9.91
CA SER A 296 -3.25 3.38 9.22
C SER A 296 -1.76 3.63 9.38
N MET A 297 -1.08 3.02 10.36
CA MET A 297 0.35 3.23 10.60
C MET A 297 1.19 2.16 9.89
N PHE A 298 2.25 2.61 9.20
CA PHE A 298 3.16 1.75 8.45
C PHE A 298 4.61 2.15 8.68
N LYS A 299 5.52 1.18 8.65
CA LYS A 299 6.97 1.38 8.61
C LYS A 299 7.42 1.56 7.16
N LYS A 300 8.03 2.70 6.83
CA LYS A 300 8.49 3.03 5.48
C LYS A 300 9.62 2.09 5.04
N ASN A 301 9.72 1.84 3.74
CA ASN A 301 10.89 1.19 3.15
C ASN A 301 12.15 2.03 3.39
N TYR A 302 13.29 1.37 3.60
CA TYR A 302 14.59 2.02 3.75
C TYR A 302 15.02 2.80 2.49
N ASP A 303 14.53 2.41 1.31
CA ASP A 303 14.69 3.18 0.07
C ASP A 303 14.09 4.59 0.19
N HIS A 304 12.99 4.76 0.93
CA HIS A 304 12.28 6.04 1.09
C HIS A 304 12.66 6.76 2.39
N LEU A 305 13.87 6.51 2.91
CA LEU A 305 14.40 7.12 4.14
C LEU A 305 15.80 7.72 3.91
N PRO A 306 16.13 8.88 4.51
CA PRO A 306 17.50 9.35 4.57
C PRO A 306 18.40 8.31 5.25
N LYS A 307 19.58 8.04 4.68
CA LYS A 307 20.50 6.99 5.17
C LYS A 307 20.80 7.11 6.67
N ASP A 308 21.05 8.32 7.16
CA ASP A 308 21.35 8.60 8.56
C ASP A 308 20.13 8.32 9.48
N THR A 309 18.92 8.52 8.97
CA THR A 309 17.67 8.19 9.67
C THR A 309 17.47 6.67 9.73
N TYR A 310 17.73 5.97 8.62
CA TYR A 310 17.64 4.51 8.56
C TYR A 310 18.65 3.83 9.49
N PHE A 311 19.95 4.13 9.36
CA PHE A 311 21.00 3.52 10.18
C PHE A 311 20.91 3.97 11.65
N GLY A 312 20.65 5.26 11.90
CA GLY A 312 20.58 5.83 13.26
C GLY A 312 19.35 5.43 14.08
N LEU A 313 18.37 4.75 13.48
CA LEU A 313 17.15 4.25 14.15
C LEU A 313 16.89 2.76 13.85
N TYR A 314 17.83 2.05 13.24
CA TYR A 314 17.65 0.66 12.78
C TYR A 314 17.25 -0.27 13.94
N LYS A 315 17.84 -0.09 15.12
CA LYS A 315 17.59 -0.92 16.31
C LYS A 315 16.16 -0.75 16.83
N GLU A 316 15.66 0.48 16.87
CA GLU A 316 14.28 0.78 17.28
C GLU A 316 13.26 0.39 16.22
N ALA A 317 13.60 0.49 14.93
CA ALA A 317 12.73 0.11 13.82
C ALA A 317 12.59 -1.42 13.62
N THR A 318 13.62 -2.18 14.01
CA THR A 318 13.64 -3.65 13.98
C THR A 318 13.02 -4.29 15.22
N ARG A 319 13.11 -3.65 16.40
CA ARG A 319 12.66 -4.21 17.69
C ARG A 319 13.25 -5.59 18.00
N GLY A 320 14.46 -5.88 17.51
CA GLY A 320 15.13 -7.17 17.68
C GLY A 320 14.83 -8.21 16.59
N ASN A 321 13.91 -7.95 15.66
CA ASN A 321 13.75 -8.77 14.46
C ASN A 321 15.04 -8.71 13.60
N PRO A 322 15.55 -9.84 13.06
CA PRO A 322 16.84 -9.86 12.36
C PRO A 322 16.84 -9.05 11.05
N ASN A 323 15.68 -8.91 10.41
CA ASN A 323 15.47 -8.11 9.21
C ASN A 323 14.82 -6.76 9.55
N TYR A 324 14.98 -5.76 8.69
CA TYR A 324 14.30 -4.45 8.86
C TYR A 324 12.77 -4.57 8.92
N PHE A 325 12.18 -5.47 8.13
CA PHE A 325 10.77 -5.84 8.13
C PHE A 325 10.57 -7.24 8.71
N LEU A 326 9.37 -7.53 9.23
CA LEU A 326 8.97 -8.89 9.61
C LEU A 326 8.93 -9.78 8.36
N THR A 327 8.37 -9.27 7.27
CA THR A 327 8.23 -9.97 5.99
C THR A 327 9.32 -9.57 4.97
N TYR A 328 8.94 -9.29 3.73
CA TYR A 328 9.87 -8.94 2.65
C TYR A 328 10.17 -7.43 2.65
N GLY A 329 11.30 -7.04 2.08
CA GLY A 329 11.70 -5.63 1.97
C GLY A 329 12.02 -5.13 0.57
N ASN A 330 11.80 -5.96 -0.45
CA ASN A 330 12.16 -5.67 -1.85
C ASN A 330 11.02 -5.04 -2.67
N GLY A 331 9.85 -4.74 -2.10
CA GLY A 331 8.71 -4.22 -2.86
C GLY A 331 8.13 -5.19 -3.89
N LYS A 332 7.08 -4.77 -4.60
CA LYS A 332 6.57 -5.43 -5.83
C LYS A 332 6.94 -4.59 -7.05
N SER A 333 6.62 -5.06 -8.26
CA SER A 333 6.81 -4.27 -9.49
C SER A 333 5.67 -4.45 -10.49
N ALA A 334 5.32 -3.38 -11.19
CA ALA A 334 4.59 -3.46 -12.45
C ALA A 334 5.58 -3.71 -13.61
N ALA A 335 5.14 -4.41 -14.65
CA ALA A 335 5.88 -4.54 -15.91
C ALA A 335 4.97 -4.27 -17.11
N ARG A 336 5.52 -3.67 -18.17
CA ARG A 336 4.84 -3.56 -19.47
C ARG A 336 4.63 -4.94 -20.06
N VAL A 337 3.41 -5.22 -20.52
CA VAL A 337 3.05 -6.50 -21.16
C VAL A 337 3.66 -6.52 -22.56
N GLN A 338 4.73 -7.29 -22.72
CA GLN A 338 5.52 -7.35 -23.96
C GLN A 338 5.97 -8.78 -24.25
N GLU A 339 6.49 -9.00 -25.46
CA GLU A 339 7.03 -10.31 -25.84
C GLU A 339 8.22 -10.71 -24.95
N HIS A 340 8.37 -12.01 -24.71
CA HIS A 340 9.42 -12.59 -23.85
C HIS A 340 9.41 -12.16 -22.37
N LEU A 341 8.38 -11.44 -21.90
CA LEU A 341 8.16 -11.18 -20.46
C LEU A 341 8.03 -12.51 -19.67
N ARG A 342 8.60 -12.54 -18.47
CA ARG A 342 8.55 -13.68 -17.54
C ARG A 342 8.39 -13.24 -16.08
N PRO A 343 7.85 -14.09 -15.18
CA PRO A 343 8.00 -13.89 -13.74
C PRO A 343 9.47 -14.02 -13.31
N ASN A 344 9.81 -13.43 -12.17
CA ASN A 344 11.12 -13.54 -11.53
C ASN A 344 10.92 -13.67 -10.01
N GLY A 345 10.10 -14.65 -9.63
CA GLY A 345 9.48 -14.76 -8.30
C GLY A 345 8.25 -13.85 -8.16
N ALA A 346 7.47 -14.03 -7.08
CA ALA A 346 6.20 -13.33 -6.86
C ALA A 346 6.29 -11.78 -6.75
N HIS A 347 7.51 -11.22 -6.70
CA HIS A 347 7.77 -9.81 -6.41
C HIS A 347 8.42 -9.04 -7.58
N ARG A 348 8.81 -9.73 -8.65
CA ARG A 348 9.49 -9.16 -9.83
C ARG A 348 9.11 -9.86 -11.12
N TRP A 349 9.36 -9.18 -12.23
CA TRP A 349 9.35 -9.75 -13.57
C TRP A 349 10.77 -9.73 -14.15
N HIS A 350 10.93 -10.26 -15.35
CA HIS A 350 12.14 -10.15 -16.16
C HIS A 350 11.79 -10.37 -17.64
N ASN A 351 12.76 -10.34 -18.55
CA ASN A 351 12.56 -10.70 -19.95
C ASN A 351 13.60 -11.75 -20.38
N TYR A 352 13.26 -12.67 -21.30
CA TYR A 352 14.21 -13.69 -21.78
C TYR A 352 15.25 -13.16 -22.78
N MET A 353 14.95 -12.08 -23.49
CA MET A 353 15.77 -11.59 -24.62
C MET A 353 16.55 -10.30 -24.29
N LYS A 354 16.25 -9.64 -23.17
CA LYS A 354 16.94 -8.43 -22.70
C LYS A 354 16.93 -8.33 -21.18
N THR A 355 17.92 -7.63 -20.61
CA THR A 355 17.75 -7.02 -19.29
C THR A 355 16.67 -5.93 -19.40
N PRO A 356 15.60 -5.95 -18.60
CA PRO A 356 14.59 -4.89 -18.64
C PRO A 356 15.16 -3.55 -18.14
N ASN A 357 14.67 -2.43 -18.66
CA ASN A 357 14.91 -1.13 -18.05
C ASN A 357 13.99 -0.92 -16.84
N GLU A 358 14.57 -0.89 -15.63
CA GLU A 358 13.83 -0.78 -14.36
C GLU A 358 13.98 0.61 -13.73
N ILE A 359 12.87 1.23 -13.31
CA ILE A 359 12.88 2.41 -12.43
C ILE A 359 12.31 2.06 -11.06
N LYS A 360 12.72 2.82 -10.03
CA LYS A 360 12.11 2.81 -8.71
C LYS A 360 11.28 4.08 -8.52
N LEU A 361 10.12 3.94 -7.89
CA LEU A 361 9.29 5.08 -7.48
C LEU A 361 9.79 5.59 -6.12
N GLU A 362 9.82 6.90 -5.90
CA GLU A 362 10.34 7.55 -4.68
C GLU A 362 9.26 7.82 -3.61
N GLU A 363 7.99 7.85 -4.03
CA GLU A 363 6.84 8.12 -3.15
C GLU A 363 5.86 6.93 -3.09
N ALA A 364 5.40 6.50 -4.27
CA ALA A 364 4.42 5.43 -4.41
C ALA A 364 4.98 4.07 -3.97
N ALA A 365 4.13 3.30 -3.28
CA ALA A 365 4.55 2.15 -2.49
C ALA A 365 3.51 1.02 -2.53
N ILE A 366 3.92 -0.17 -2.06
CA ILE A 366 2.97 -1.23 -1.66
C ILE A 366 2.73 -1.13 -0.16
N LEU A 367 1.48 -1.07 0.28
CA LEU A 367 1.10 -1.21 1.68
C LEU A 367 0.82 -2.67 1.96
N HIS A 368 1.69 -3.33 2.72
CA HIS A 368 1.54 -4.75 3.08
C HIS A 368 0.91 -4.86 4.47
N TYR A 369 -0.33 -5.34 4.53
CA TYR A 369 -1.14 -5.50 5.76
C TYR A 369 -0.86 -6.83 6.48
N THR A 370 0.43 -7.18 6.56
CA THR A 370 0.87 -8.49 7.04
C THR A 370 0.83 -8.61 8.57
N TYR A 371 0.46 -9.79 9.06
CA TYR A 371 0.31 -10.08 10.49
C TYR A 371 -0.51 -9.00 11.22
N THR A 372 -1.59 -8.52 10.59
CA THR A 372 -2.44 -7.48 11.16
C THR A 372 -3.48 -8.05 12.12
N LYS A 373 -3.82 -9.34 12.00
CA LYS A 373 -4.69 -10.08 12.91
C LYS A 373 -3.92 -11.14 13.68
N PHE A 374 -4.32 -11.40 14.92
CA PHE A 374 -3.80 -12.52 15.70
C PHE A 374 -3.97 -13.88 14.99
N SER A 375 -5.07 -14.06 14.24
CA SER A 375 -5.36 -15.23 13.40
C SER A 375 -4.36 -15.47 12.26
N ASP A 376 -3.54 -14.47 11.90
CA ASP A 376 -2.58 -14.61 10.80
C ASP A 376 -1.45 -15.59 11.16
N LEU A 377 -1.15 -15.74 12.46
CA LEU A 377 -0.23 -16.74 13.01
C LEU A 377 -0.74 -18.18 12.74
N THR A 378 -1.96 -18.49 13.20
CA THR A 378 -2.55 -19.83 13.06
C THR A 378 -2.86 -20.18 11.60
N SER A 379 -3.36 -19.21 10.82
CA SER A 379 -3.65 -19.42 9.39
C SER A 379 -2.44 -19.92 8.59
N ARG A 380 -1.21 -19.60 9.01
CA ARG A 380 0.03 -20.05 8.36
C ARG A 380 0.44 -21.46 8.81
N ARG A 381 0.14 -21.84 10.06
CA ARG A 381 0.30 -23.21 10.56
C ARG A 381 -0.59 -24.19 9.79
N ASP A 382 -1.88 -23.88 9.71
CA ASP A 382 -2.90 -24.81 9.20
C ASP A 382 -2.75 -25.12 7.69
N ARG A 383 -1.92 -24.34 6.98
CA ARG A 383 -1.54 -24.54 5.57
C ARG A 383 -0.18 -25.25 5.39
N CYS A 384 0.50 -25.69 6.46
CA CYS A 384 1.88 -26.18 6.38
C CYS A 384 2.15 -27.42 7.26
N GLY A 385 2.25 -28.59 6.64
CA GLY A 385 2.56 -29.88 7.31
C GLY A 385 4.02 -30.08 7.75
N CYS A 386 4.70 -29.02 8.20
CA CYS A 386 6.09 -29.12 8.67
C CYS A 386 6.17 -29.35 10.19
N LYS A 387 7.25 -30.01 10.63
CA LYS A 387 7.53 -30.14 12.07
C LYS A 387 7.98 -28.79 12.64
N PRO A 388 7.52 -28.37 13.84
CA PRO A 388 7.91 -27.10 14.44
C PRO A 388 9.27 -27.17 15.17
N THR A 389 10.30 -27.69 14.50
CA THR A 389 11.70 -27.66 14.99
C THR A 389 12.46 -26.54 14.28
N LYS A 390 13.49 -25.97 14.91
CA LYS A 390 14.31 -24.89 14.32
C LYS A 390 15.01 -25.33 13.02
N GLU A 391 15.15 -26.63 12.81
CA GLU A 391 15.83 -27.23 11.67
C GLU A 391 14.83 -27.52 10.55
N ASP A 392 13.66 -28.08 10.88
CA ASP A 392 12.60 -28.38 9.91
C ASP A 392 11.97 -27.11 9.32
N VAL A 393 11.76 -26.04 10.11
CA VAL A 393 11.14 -24.82 9.56
C VAL A 393 12.02 -24.11 8.51
N LYS A 394 13.34 -24.32 8.54
CA LYS A 394 14.28 -23.74 7.56
C LYS A 394 14.08 -24.30 6.14
N ARG A 395 13.54 -25.52 5.98
CA ARG A 395 13.16 -26.08 4.67
C ARG A 395 11.73 -25.69 4.22
N CYS A 396 10.95 -25.03 5.07
CA CYS A 396 9.53 -24.72 4.83
C CYS A 396 9.22 -23.22 4.71
N PHE A 397 10.04 -22.36 5.33
CA PHE A 397 9.86 -20.90 5.36
C PHE A 397 11.14 -20.17 4.98
N ILE A 398 11.02 -19.17 4.09
CA ILE A 398 12.15 -18.39 3.58
C ILE A 398 12.67 -17.40 4.65
N LEU A 399 11.75 -16.79 5.40
CA LEU A 399 12.01 -15.70 6.34
C LEU A 399 12.09 -16.21 7.78
N GLU A 400 12.92 -15.59 8.63
CA GLU A 400 13.08 -16.02 10.03
C GLU A 400 11.84 -15.72 10.87
N PHE A 401 11.14 -14.60 10.63
CA PHE A 401 9.91 -14.29 11.34
C PHE A 401 8.81 -15.34 11.07
N ASP A 402 8.65 -15.76 9.82
CA ASP A 402 7.72 -16.83 9.42
C ASP A 402 8.01 -18.15 10.17
N ARG A 403 9.29 -18.48 10.40
CA ARG A 403 9.72 -19.66 11.16
C ARG A 403 9.32 -19.57 12.64
N LEU A 404 9.57 -18.42 13.26
CA LEU A 404 9.21 -18.18 14.67
C LEU A 404 7.68 -18.17 14.86
N ALA A 405 6.95 -17.50 13.96
CA ALA A 405 5.49 -17.46 13.93
C ALA A 405 4.87 -18.86 13.74
N PHE A 406 5.47 -19.72 12.90
CA PHE A 406 5.03 -21.11 12.75
C PHE A 406 5.29 -21.95 14.01
N ILE A 407 6.46 -21.80 14.64
CA ILE A 407 6.81 -22.54 15.88
C ILE A 407 5.84 -22.15 17.00
N ILE A 408 5.70 -20.85 17.32
CA ILE A 408 4.85 -20.40 18.43
C ILE A 408 3.39 -20.85 18.25
N ALA A 409 2.85 -20.76 17.03
CA ALA A 409 1.48 -21.21 16.72
C ALA A 409 1.28 -22.75 16.78
N SER A 410 2.37 -23.52 16.77
CA SER A 410 2.36 -24.99 16.77
C SER A 410 2.73 -25.61 18.12
N THR A 411 3.43 -24.89 19.01
CA THR A 411 3.99 -25.45 20.24
C THR A 411 3.56 -24.76 21.54
N ALA A 412 3.02 -23.55 21.47
CA ALA A 412 2.67 -22.74 22.65
C ALA A 412 1.16 -22.71 22.89
N THR A 413 0.77 -22.35 24.12
CA THR A 413 -0.63 -22.04 24.45
C THR A 413 -1.10 -20.74 23.80
N GLU A 414 -2.41 -20.52 23.76
CA GLU A 414 -2.96 -19.28 23.19
C GLU A 414 -2.48 -18.03 23.95
N GLU A 415 -2.33 -18.10 25.28
CA GLU A 415 -1.83 -16.98 26.09
C GLU A 415 -0.37 -16.64 25.75
N GLU A 416 0.50 -17.64 25.67
CA GLU A 416 1.90 -17.47 25.27
C GLU A 416 1.99 -16.91 23.83
N MET A 417 1.16 -17.42 22.90
CA MET A 417 1.09 -16.92 21.53
C MET A 417 0.60 -15.47 21.47
N ARG A 418 -0.38 -15.07 22.30
CA ARG A 418 -0.85 -13.67 22.42
C ARG A 418 0.23 -12.75 22.97
N ASN A 419 0.97 -13.20 23.98
CA ASN A 419 2.06 -12.43 24.56
C ASN A 419 3.22 -12.27 23.56
N TRP A 420 3.60 -13.32 22.85
CA TRP A 420 4.59 -13.26 21.77
C TRP A 420 4.16 -12.29 20.64
N TYR A 421 2.90 -12.36 20.20
CA TYR A 421 2.34 -11.45 19.18
C TYR A 421 2.40 -9.98 19.61
N LYS A 422 2.06 -9.68 20.87
CA LYS A 422 2.16 -8.33 21.45
C LYS A 422 3.60 -7.82 21.50
N GLU A 423 4.55 -8.68 21.86
CA GLU A 423 5.97 -8.35 21.94
C GLU A 423 6.61 -8.12 20.55
N HIS A 424 6.26 -8.95 19.57
CA HIS A 424 6.97 -9.01 18.29
C HIS A 424 6.28 -8.23 17.15
N VAL A 425 4.95 -8.05 17.18
CA VAL A 425 4.18 -7.41 16.10
C VAL A 425 3.55 -6.08 16.56
N VAL A 426 2.87 -6.07 17.69
CA VAL A 426 2.09 -4.89 18.14
C VAL A 426 3.01 -3.79 18.64
N TRP A 427 2.85 -2.57 18.12
CA TRP A 427 3.65 -1.39 18.47
C TRP A 427 3.08 -0.71 19.73
N THR A 428 3.34 -1.33 20.88
CA THR A 428 2.81 -0.92 22.19
C THR A 428 3.51 0.28 22.83
N ASP A 429 4.81 0.48 22.57
CA ASP A 429 5.59 1.61 23.08
C ASP A 429 5.25 2.91 22.33
N LYS A 430 4.43 3.75 22.97
CA LYS A 430 3.97 5.03 22.42
C LYS A 430 5.10 6.04 22.23
N ASP A 431 6.16 6.01 23.04
CA ASP A 431 7.25 6.98 22.95
C ASP A 431 8.23 6.62 21.82
N THR A 432 8.53 5.33 21.65
CA THR A 432 9.23 4.84 20.45
C THR A 432 8.41 5.08 19.19
N ASN A 433 7.09 4.84 19.21
CA ASN A 433 6.21 5.16 18.10
C ASN A 433 6.28 6.66 17.75
N LEU A 434 6.17 7.55 18.75
CA LEU A 434 6.28 9.00 18.53
C LEU A 434 7.64 9.41 18.00
N LYS A 435 8.73 8.80 18.48
CA LYS A 435 10.10 9.03 18.00
C LYS A 435 10.23 8.67 16.51
N LEU A 436 9.78 7.47 16.13
CA LEU A 436 9.87 6.98 14.76
C LEU A 436 8.93 7.71 13.80
N LEU A 437 7.73 8.11 14.24
CA LEU A 437 6.81 8.99 13.50
C LEU A 437 7.43 10.38 13.25
N LYS A 438 7.98 11.03 14.30
CA LYS A 438 8.67 12.32 14.19
C LYS A 438 9.93 12.28 13.31
N LYS A 439 10.45 11.09 13.02
CA LYS A 439 11.61 10.84 12.15
C LYS A 439 11.22 10.25 10.79
N GLY A 440 9.93 10.06 10.51
CA GLY A 440 9.42 9.54 9.23
C GLY A 440 9.68 8.05 8.96
N VAL A 441 10.24 7.31 9.91
CA VAL A 441 10.44 5.84 9.82
C VAL A 441 9.10 5.13 9.89
N LEU A 442 8.24 5.56 10.82
CA LEU A 442 6.82 5.26 10.80
C LEU A 442 6.09 6.43 10.10
N THR A 443 5.00 6.13 9.40
CA THR A 443 4.10 7.10 8.78
C THR A 443 2.64 6.69 8.96
N ARG A 444 1.69 7.61 8.78
CA ARG A 444 0.25 7.32 8.80
C ARG A 444 -0.38 7.63 7.45
N ILE A 445 -1.06 6.64 6.88
CA ILE A 445 -1.64 6.68 5.53
C ILE A 445 -3.12 6.31 5.64
N TYR A 446 -3.98 7.27 5.30
CA TYR A 446 -5.43 7.18 5.49
C TYR A 446 -6.24 7.05 4.19
N ALA A 447 -5.64 7.32 3.02
CA ALA A 447 -6.37 7.33 1.75
C ALA A 447 -7.03 5.98 1.38
N PRO A 448 -6.36 4.80 1.52
CA PRO A 448 -7.02 3.51 1.27
C PRO A 448 -8.15 3.24 2.25
N MET A 449 -7.95 3.56 3.54
CA MET A 449 -8.95 3.44 4.59
C MET A 449 -10.19 4.30 4.28
N ALA A 450 -10.02 5.53 3.82
CA ALA A 450 -11.11 6.42 3.44
C ALA A 450 -11.87 5.90 2.20
N ILE A 451 -11.16 5.46 1.16
CA ILE A 451 -11.76 4.89 -0.05
C ILE A 451 -12.56 3.62 0.28
N ILE A 452 -11.98 2.69 1.04
CA ILE A 452 -12.61 1.41 1.37
C ILE A 452 -13.80 1.59 2.32
N ARG A 453 -13.74 2.53 3.28
CA ARG A 453 -14.91 2.93 4.07
C ARG A 453 -16.01 3.52 3.20
N GLY A 454 -15.68 4.46 2.30
CA GLY A 454 -16.65 5.04 1.36
C GLY A 454 -17.33 3.99 0.46
N LEU A 455 -16.59 3.01 -0.05
CA LEU A 455 -17.14 1.87 -0.82
C LEU A 455 -18.06 0.97 0.03
N LYS A 456 -17.73 0.76 1.32
CA LYS A 456 -18.50 -0.02 2.29
C LYS A 456 -19.81 0.69 2.67
N GLU A 457 -19.72 1.98 2.97
CA GLU A 457 -20.84 2.86 3.39
C GLU A 457 -21.82 3.16 2.24
N SER A 458 -21.32 3.30 1.01
CA SER A 458 -22.16 3.40 -0.19
C SER A 458 -22.71 2.05 -0.70
N GLY A 459 -22.47 0.96 0.04
CA GLY A 459 -23.07 -0.35 -0.20
C GLY A 459 -22.52 -1.14 -1.39
N VAL A 460 -21.42 -0.70 -2.03
CA VAL A 460 -20.89 -1.32 -3.27
C VAL A 460 -20.66 -2.83 -3.12
N PHE A 461 -20.10 -3.27 -1.97
CA PHE A 461 -19.86 -4.69 -1.71
C PHE A 461 -21.17 -5.48 -1.57
N THR A 462 -22.18 -4.90 -0.91
CA THR A 462 -23.53 -5.47 -0.74
C THR A 462 -24.26 -5.57 -2.08
N SER A 463 -24.13 -4.54 -2.94
CA SER A 463 -24.67 -4.54 -4.29
C SER A 463 -24.01 -5.61 -5.17
N ALA A 464 -22.69 -5.78 -5.11
CA ALA A 464 -21.98 -6.83 -5.86
C ALA A 464 -22.50 -8.24 -5.49
N VAL A 465 -22.60 -8.54 -4.20
CA VAL A 465 -23.13 -9.83 -3.71
C VAL A 465 -24.61 -10.02 -4.09
N THR A 466 -25.41 -8.96 -4.06
CA THR A 466 -26.85 -9.03 -4.38
C THR A 466 -27.09 -9.22 -5.88
N SER A 467 -26.38 -8.48 -6.74
CA SER A 467 -26.50 -8.60 -8.20
C SER A 467 -26.07 -9.98 -8.71
N ALA A 468 -25.01 -10.56 -8.13
CA ALA A 468 -24.56 -11.90 -8.47
C ALA A 468 -25.61 -12.99 -8.14
N LYS A 469 -26.29 -12.88 -6.99
CA LYS A 469 -27.41 -13.77 -6.63
C LYS A 469 -28.55 -13.68 -7.65
N ALA A 470 -28.99 -12.47 -7.98
CA ALA A 470 -30.06 -12.26 -8.96
C ALA A 470 -29.72 -12.84 -10.34
N GLN A 471 -28.46 -12.73 -10.79
CA GLN A 471 -27.98 -13.36 -12.01
C GLN A 471 -27.96 -14.90 -11.92
N SER A 472 -27.62 -15.46 -10.76
CA SER A 472 -27.64 -16.91 -10.52
C SER A 472 -29.07 -17.47 -10.52
N GLU A 473 -30.00 -16.77 -9.86
CA GLU A 473 -31.43 -17.13 -9.82
C GLU A 473 -32.05 -17.06 -11.22
N THR A 474 -31.74 -16.01 -12.00
CA THR A 474 -32.20 -15.86 -13.40
C THR A 474 -31.64 -16.94 -14.33
N LYS A 475 -30.39 -17.38 -14.12
CA LYS A 475 -29.81 -18.53 -14.84
C LYS A 475 -30.52 -19.83 -14.48
N SER A 476 -30.92 -20.01 -13.22
CA SER A 476 -31.65 -21.18 -12.75
C SER A 476 -33.08 -21.24 -13.30
N SER A 477 -33.80 -20.12 -13.36
CA SER A 477 -35.16 -20.07 -13.92
C SER A 477 -35.19 -20.36 -15.43
N ASN A 478 -34.15 -19.93 -16.16
CA ASN A 478 -34.03 -20.23 -17.60
C ASN A 478 -33.73 -21.70 -17.93
N MET A 479 -33.49 -22.57 -16.94
CA MET A 479 -33.48 -24.02 -17.12
C MET A 479 -34.84 -24.70 -16.88
N GLY A 480 -35.89 -23.95 -16.53
CA GLY A 480 -37.21 -24.47 -16.20
C GLY A 480 -38.36 -23.72 -16.88
N LEU A 481 -38.45 -23.79 -18.21
CA LEU A 481 -39.65 -23.34 -18.93
C LEU A 481 -40.79 -24.36 -18.76
N GLY A 482 -41.70 -24.06 -17.83
CA GLY A 482 -42.78 -24.96 -17.39
C GLY A 482 -44.00 -24.23 -16.78
N GLU A 483 -44.39 -23.12 -17.41
CA GLU A 483 -45.68 -22.41 -17.29
C GLU A 483 -46.17 -21.76 -15.96
N GLU A 484 -47.06 -20.80 -16.19
CA GLU A 484 -47.95 -20.04 -15.29
C GLU A 484 -47.37 -19.11 -14.20
N SER A 485 -48.23 -18.15 -13.81
CA SER A 485 -47.82 -16.84 -13.27
C SER A 485 -48.51 -16.49 -11.96
N ILE A 486 -47.75 -16.22 -10.91
CA ILE A 486 -48.22 -15.54 -9.69
C ILE A 486 -47.19 -14.47 -9.28
N VAL A 487 -47.65 -13.24 -9.05
CA VAL A 487 -46.81 -12.11 -8.60
C VAL A 487 -47.01 -11.88 -7.09
N PRO A 488 -45.96 -12.03 -6.25
CA PRO A 488 -45.98 -11.63 -4.85
C PRO A 488 -45.29 -10.28 -4.60
N ASN A 489 -45.71 -9.57 -3.55
CA ASN A 489 -45.22 -8.22 -3.23
C ASN A 489 -43.73 -8.15 -2.86
N VAL A 490 -43.01 -7.20 -3.47
CA VAL A 490 -41.54 -7.04 -3.35
C VAL A 490 -41.07 -6.53 -1.98
N THR A 491 -41.93 -5.85 -1.22
CA THR A 491 -41.56 -5.15 0.03
C THR A 491 -41.02 -6.08 1.14
N ALA A 492 -41.64 -7.25 1.35
CA ALA A 492 -41.21 -8.19 2.38
C ALA A 492 -39.90 -8.95 2.03
N GLY A 493 -39.47 -8.92 0.77
CA GLY A 493 -38.26 -9.60 0.32
C GLY A 493 -36.98 -8.88 0.76
N HIS A 494 -37.01 -7.54 0.85
CA HIS A 494 -35.79 -6.74 0.98
C HIS A 494 -35.09 -6.91 2.33
N GLU A 495 -35.84 -6.90 3.44
CA GLU A 495 -35.31 -7.14 4.79
C GLU A 495 -34.73 -8.55 4.94
N LYS A 496 -35.43 -9.55 4.38
CA LYS A 496 -34.98 -10.95 4.38
C LYS A 496 -33.71 -11.12 3.54
N LEU A 497 -33.57 -10.40 2.43
CA LEU A 497 -32.34 -10.38 1.63
C LEU A 497 -31.19 -9.70 2.38
N GLN A 498 -31.41 -8.53 2.98
CA GLN A 498 -30.39 -7.82 3.76
C GLN A 498 -29.92 -8.67 4.96
N ALA A 499 -30.85 -9.26 5.70
CA ALA A 499 -30.54 -10.21 6.77
C ALA A 499 -29.73 -11.41 6.25
N THR A 500 -30.03 -11.93 5.06
CA THR A 500 -29.31 -13.07 4.47
C THR A 500 -27.93 -12.69 3.92
N VAL A 501 -27.75 -11.48 3.37
CA VAL A 501 -26.44 -10.99 2.91
C VAL A 501 -25.56 -10.67 4.12
N ARG A 502 -26.11 -10.01 5.13
CA ARG A 502 -25.46 -9.81 6.43
C ARG A 502 -25.07 -11.16 7.06
N LYS A 503 -25.98 -12.13 7.08
CA LYS A 503 -25.71 -13.49 7.59
C LYS A 503 -24.68 -14.26 6.75
N ILE A 504 -24.46 -13.95 5.46
CA ILE A 504 -23.34 -14.52 4.68
C ILE A 504 -22.01 -13.82 5.00
N LEU A 505 -22.03 -12.53 5.32
CA LEU A 505 -20.86 -11.82 5.82
C LEU A 505 -20.49 -12.26 7.25
N GLU A 506 -21.47 -12.66 8.07
CA GLU A 506 -21.29 -13.07 9.48
C GLU A 506 -21.14 -14.61 9.67
N MET A 507 -21.75 -15.48 8.85
CA MET A 507 -21.59 -16.95 8.97
C MET A 507 -20.19 -17.44 8.56
N VAL A 508 -19.37 -16.61 7.91
CA VAL A 508 -17.98 -16.96 7.58
C VAL A 508 -17.04 -16.77 8.79
N ASP A 509 -17.48 -16.11 9.87
CA ASP A 509 -16.77 -16.08 11.16
C ASP A 509 -17.05 -17.33 12.03
N ALA A 510 -17.96 -18.22 11.62
CA ALA A 510 -18.19 -19.49 12.30
C ALA A 510 -17.20 -20.56 11.83
N GLN A 511 -16.11 -20.76 12.59
CA GLN A 511 -15.22 -21.89 12.38
C GLN A 511 -15.92 -23.22 12.68
N GLU A 512 -16.21 -24.01 11.64
CA GLU A 512 -16.24 -25.46 11.78
C GLU A 512 -14.79 -25.97 11.94
N GLU A 513 -14.55 -26.91 12.84
CA GLU A 513 -13.23 -27.48 13.04
C GLU A 513 -12.81 -28.31 11.81
N ALA A 514 -11.81 -27.82 11.08
CA ALA A 514 -11.30 -28.51 9.90
C ALA A 514 -10.60 -29.82 10.30
N MET A 515 -11.12 -30.95 9.81
CA MET A 515 -10.45 -32.24 9.95
C MET A 515 -9.02 -32.17 9.39
N ALA A 516 -8.04 -32.63 10.18
CA ALA A 516 -6.65 -32.66 9.76
C ALA A 516 -6.47 -33.53 8.49
N PRO A 517 -5.61 -33.11 7.53
CA PRO A 517 -5.36 -33.90 6.33
C PRO A 517 -4.69 -35.23 6.70
N MET A 518 -5.23 -36.33 6.19
CA MET A 518 -4.64 -37.65 6.40
C MET A 518 -3.26 -37.76 5.74
N SER A 519 -2.31 -38.38 6.43
CA SER A 519 -0.97 -38.64 5.92
C SER A 519 -1.00 -39.42 4.60
N PRO A 520 -0.07 -39.16 3.65
CA PRO A 520 0.09 -40.00 2.47
C PRO A 520 0.33 -41.47 2.86
N PRO A 521 -0.14 -42.45 2.05
CA PRO A 521 0.21 -43.85 2.27
C PRO A 521 1.73 -44.02 2.19
N GLY A 522 2.31 -44.66 3.21
CA GLY A 522 3.75 -44.84 3.32
C GLY A 522 4.29 -45.75 2.21
N PHE A 523 5.44 -45.35 1.63
CA PHE A 523 6.25 -46.27 0.84
C PHE A 523 6.76 -47.38 1.77
N VAL A 524 6.36 -48.62 1.51
CA VAL A 524 6.98 -49.80 2.12
C VAL A 524 8.28 -50.06 1.36
N GLU A 525 9.41 -50.08 2.07
CA GLU A 525 10.68 -50.51 1.48
C GLU A 525 10.59 -52.00 1.10
N LEU A 526 10.68 -52.27 -0.20
CA LEU A 526 10.80 -53.62 -0.76
C LEU A 526 12.17 -53.76 -1.42
N THR A 527 13.18 -54.02 -0.61
CA THR A 527 14.52 -54.43 -1.05
C THR A 527 14.92 -55.73 -0.38
N GLU A 528 15.21 -56.73 -1.22
CA GLU A 528 16.08 -57.88 -0.95
C GLU A 528 15.66 -58.90 0.12
N SER A 529 14.81 -59.85 -0.29
CA SER A 529 14.91 -61.25 0.16
C SER A 529 15.02 -62.18 -1.06
N ALA A 530 16.17 -62.14 -1.72
CA ALA A 530 16.49 -62.97 -2.90
C ALA A 530 17.79 -63.78 -2.69
N LEU A 531 17.96 -64.35 -1.49
CA LEU A 531 18.98 -65.33 -1.16
C LEU A 531 18.36 -66.42 -0.27
N SER A 532 18.32 -67.65 -0.78
CA SER A 532 17.58 -68.84 -0.27
C SER A 532 16.10 -68.85 -0.65
#